data_AF-A0AAP0G7C6-F1
#
_entry.id   AF-A0AAP0G7C6-F1
#
_cell.length_a   1.000
_cell.length_b   1.000
_cell.length_c   1.000
_cell.angle_alpha   90.00
_cell.angle_beta   90.00
_cell.angle_gamma   90.00
#
_symmetry.space_group_name_H-M   'P 1'
#
loop_
_entity.id
_entity.type
_entity.pdbx_description
1 polymer ?
#
loop_
_entity_poly.entity_id
_entity_poly.type
_entity_poly.pdbx_seq_one_letter_code
_entity_poly.pdbx_strand_id
1 'polypeptide(L)'
;MAELIAIACLSIASKFEEVRQPTFDEYQDLETEKKFDPDTIKETELLVLKALDWKLYCVTSYSYAELLSGHLSAALMTRVTDLLIHTLLGKNYLSG
;
A
#
# COMPACT_ATOMS: atom_id res chain seq x y z
N MET A 1 -0.77 7.28 15.82
CA MET A 1 0.50 7.52 15.09
C MET A 1 0.72 6.48 14.00
N ALA A 2 0.65 5.18 14.30
CA ALA A 2 0.77 4.13 13.29
C ALA A 2 -0.27 4.27 12.15
N GLU A 3 -1.53 4.61 12.46
CA GLU A 3 -2.59 4.85 11.47
C GLU A 3 -2.26 5.99 10.50
N LEU A 4 -1.81 7.13 11.00
CA LEU A 4 -1.44 8.29 10.17
C LEU A 4 -0.28 7.95 9.22
N ILE A 5 0.71 7.19 9.70
CA ILE A 5 1.82 6.71 8.87
C ILE A 5 1.30 5.71 7.83
N ALA A 6 0.40 4.79 8.21
CA ALA A 6 -0.20 3.83 7.28
C ALA A 6 -1.00 4.52 6.17
N ILE A 7 -1.83 5.50 6.52
CA ILE A 7 -2.57 6.33 5.55
C ILE A 7 -1.61 7.08 4.62
N ALA A 8 -0.55 7.68 5.17
CA ALA A 8 0.45 8.37 4.36
C ALA A 8 1.17 7.41 3.39
N CYS A 9 1.55 6.21 3.86
CA CYS A 9 2.14 5.17 2.99
C CYS A 9 1.17 4.72 1.89
N LEU A 10 -0.10 4.53 2.22
CA LEU A 10 -1.13 4.13 1.25
C LEU A 10 -1.38 5.23 0.20
N SER A 11 -1.45 6.49 0.63
CA SER A 11 -1.60 7.66 -0.24
C SER A 11 -0.38 7.88 -1.13
N ILE A 12 0.84 7.60 -0.65
CA ILE A 12 2.03 7.58 -1.49
C ILE A 12 1.92 6.46 -2.53
N ALA A 13 1.64 5.22 -2.13
CA ALA A 13 1.58 4.08 -3.05
C ALA A 13 0.53 4.28 -4.16
N SER A 14 -0.66 4.77 -3.82
CA SER A 14 -1.72 5.02 -4.80
C SER A 14 -1.34 6.09 -5.82
N LYS A 15 -0.60 7.13 -5.43
CA LYS A 15 -0.11 8.16 -6.37
C LYS A 15 0.87 7.62 -7.42
N PHE A 16 1.51 6.48 -7.15
CA PHE A 16 2.49 5.87 -8.05
C PHE A 16 1.88 4.77 -8.92
N GLU A 17 0.98 3.96 -8.36
CA GLU A 17 0.45 2.77 -9.04
C GLU A 17 -0.95 2.97 -9.64
N GLU A 18 -1.77 3.89 -9.10
CA GLU A 18 -3.17 4.05 -9.51
C GLU A 18 -3.37 5.18 -10.54
N VAL A 19 -4.19 4.91 -11.55
CA VAL A 19 -4.58 5.91 -12.55
C VAL A 19 -5.55 6.95 -11.98
N ARG A 20 -6.43 6.52 -11.07
CA ARG A 20 -7.40 7.39 -10.39
C ARG A 20 -7.08 7.39 -8.90
N GLN A 21 -6.48 8.47 -8.44
CA GLN A 21 -6.14 8.62 -7.04
C GLN A 21 -7.40 8.71 -6.16
N PRO A 22 -7.51 7.89 -5.09
CA PRO A 22 -8.50 8.09 -4.03
C PRO A 22 -8.34 9.44 -3.32
N THR A 23 -9.43 9.96 -2.79
CA THR A 23 -9.51 11.18 -1.99
C THR A 23 -9.03 10.96 -0.54
N PHE A 24 -8.67 12.04 0.17
CA PHE A 24 -8.25 11.95 1.57
C PHE A 24 -9.31 11.38 2.50
N ASP A 25 -10.60 11.58 2.21
CA ASP A 25 -11.69 10.95 2.96
C ASP A 25 -11.74 9.44 2.70
N GLU A 26 -11.55 8.99 1.45
CA GLU A 26 -11.57 7.56 1.10
C GLU A 26 -10.43 6.76 1.75
N TYR A 27 -9.24 7.36 1.96
CA TYR A 27 -8.17 6.67 2.70
C TYR A 27 -8.46 6.49 4.18
N GLN A 28 -9.28 7.37 4.76
CA GLN A 28 -9.55 7.41 6.20
C GLN A 28 -10.78 6.60 6.60
N ASP A 29 -11.69 6.36 5.66
CA ASP A 29 -12.86 5.47 5.86
C ASP A 29 -12.46 4.00 6.08
N LEU A 30 -11.23 3.62 5.75
CA LEU A 30 -10.64 2.31 6.06
C LEU A 30 -10.17 2.27 7.53
N GLU A 31 -11.11 2.02 8.43
CA GLU A 31 -10.87 1.61 9.83
C GLU A 31 -10.19 2.62 10.76
N THR A 32 -10.05 3.90 10.39
CA THR A 32 -9.52 4.89 11.34
C THR A 32 -10.59 5.48 12.24
N GLU A 33 -10.39 5.37 13.56
CA GLU A 33 -11.25 6.02 14.57
C GLU A 33 -11.11 7.56 14.56
N LYS A 34 -10.11 8.09 13.84
CA LYS A 34 -9.72 9.50 13.84
C LYS A 34 -9.58 10.03 12.43
N LYS A 35 -10.29 11.12 12.14
CA LYS A 35 -10.06 11.92 10.93
C LYS A 35 -8.88 12.86 11.14
N PHE A 36 -7.88 12.74 10.27
CA PHE A 36 -6.72 13.59 10.17
C PHE A 36 -6.96 14.70 9.15
N ASP A 37 -6.41 15.87 9.46
CA ASP A 37 -6.40 16.98 8.53
C ASP A 37 -5.53 16.65 7.29
N PRO A 38 -5.97 16.98 6.07
CA PRO A 38 -5.22 16.70 4.84
C PRO A 38 -3.79 17.26 4.86
N ASP A 39 -3.54 18.40 5.49
CA ASP A 39 -2.20 18.98 5.55
C ASP A 39 -1.29 18.17 6.48
N THR A 40 -1.84 17.61 7.57
CA THR A 40 -1.11 16.66 8.42
C THR A 40 -0.73 15.39 7.67
N ILE A 41 -1.61 14.90 6.79
CA ILE A 41 -1.32 13.73 5.95
C ILE A 41 -0.17 14.06 4.99
N LYS A 42 -0.23 15.19 4.27
CA LYS A 42 0.84 15.62 3.34
C LYS A 42 2.19 15.82 4.04
N GLU A 43 2.20 16.39 5.24
CA GLU A 43 3.42 16.52 6.03
C GLU A 43 4.01 15.15 6.36
N THR A 44 3.15 14.19 6.74
CA THR A 44 3.57 12.82 7.03
C THR A 44 4.08 12.11 5.77
N GLU A 45 3.44 12.31 4.61
CA GLU A 45 3.93 11.79 3.34
C GLU A 45 5.36 12.26 3.06
N LEU A 46 5.63 13.56 3.23
CA LEU A 46 6.95 14.11 3.01
C LEU A 46 7.99 13.53 3.98
N LEU A 47 7.61 13.27 5.24
CA LEU A 47 8.46 12.59 6.21
C LEU A 47 8.79 11.15 5.80
N VAL A 48 7.79 10.40 5.33
CA VAL A 48 7.98 9.02 4.83
C VAL A 48 8.90 9.03 3.61
N LEU A 49 8.67 9.92 2.65
CA LEU A 49 9.51 10.06 1.46
C LEU A 49 10.96 10.39 1.80
N LYS A 50 11.18 11.30 2.74
CA LYS A 50 12.53 11.63 3.23
C LYS A 50 13.17 10.45 3.95
N ALA A 51 12.43 9.72 4.78
CA ALA A 51 12.94 8.55 5.49
C ALA A 51 13.33 7.40 4.54
N LEU A 52 12.61 7.26 3.44
CA LEU A 52 12.92 6.31 2.36
C LEU A 52 13.98 6.81 1.38
N ASP A 53 14.54 8.01 1.58
CA ASP A 53 15.49 8.63 0.64
C ASP A 53 14.92 8.68 -0.79
N TRP A 54 13.60 8.90 -0.90
CA TRP A 54 12.82 8.89 -2.15
C TRP A 54 12.88 7.57 -2.95
N LYS A 55 13.32 6.48 -2.33
CA LYS A 55 13.41 5.14 -2.96
C LYS A 55 12.06 4.44 -2.87
N LEU A 56 11.21 4.70 -3.86
CA LEU A 56 9.86 4.12 -3.95
C LEU A 56 9.74 2.99 -4.97
N TYR A 57 10.78 2.76 -5.78
CA TYR A 57 10.83 1.65 -6.73
C TYR A 57 11.10 0.34 -5.98
N CYS A 58 10.10 -0.14 -5.26
CA CYS A 58 10.14 -1.37 -4.50
C CYS A 58 9.49 -2.48 -5.32
N VAL A 59 10.26 -3.52 -5.66
CA VAL A 59 9.68 -4.74 -6.21
C VAL A 59 8.87 -5.42 -5.11
N THR A 60 7.56 -5.50 -5.29
CA THR A 60 6.67 -6.19 -4.33
C THR A 60 6.48 -7.64 -4.77
N SER A 61 6.01 -8.49 -3.85
CA SER A 61 5.60 -9.86 -4.20
C SER A 61 4.49 -9.86 -5.26
N TYR A 62 3.65 -8.82 -5.29
CA TYR A 62 2.63 -8.61 -6.32
C TYR A 62 3.23 -8.31 -7.70
N SER A 63 4.36 -7.59 -7.79
CA SER A 63 5.04 -7.31 -9.06
C SER A 63 5.45 -8.61 -9.79
N TYR A 64 5.84 -9.65 -9.05
CA TYR A 64 6.11 -10.97 -9.63
C TYR A 64 4.83 -11.69 -10.09
N ALA A 65 3.73 -11.56 -9.33
CA ALA A 65 2.45 -12.12 -9.73
C ALA A 65 1.94 -11.46 -11.03
N GLU A 66 2.10 -10.14 -11.15
CA GLU A 66 1.75 -9.39 -12.35
C GLU A 66 2.55 -9.82 -13.58
N LEU A 67 3.86 -10.04 -13.44
CA LEU A 67 4.70 -10.58 -14.52
C LEU A 67 4.18 -11.92 -15.05
N LEU A 68 3.68 -12.76 -14.15
CA LEU A 68 3.16 -14.08 -14.49
C LEU A 68 1.69 -14.03 -14.97
N SER A 69 0.99 -12.92 -14.77
CA SER A 69 -0.46 -12.81 -15.04
C SER A 69 -0.86 -13.17 -16.48
N GLY A 70 -0.02 -12.84 -17.47
CA GLY A 70 -0.24 -13.21 -18.88
C GLY A 70 -0.14 -14.72 -19.17
N HIS A 71 0.38 -15.51 -18.24
CA HIS A 71 0.54 -16.96 -18.34
C HIS A 71 -0.39 -17.75 -17.41
N LEU A 72 -1.08 -17.06 -16.50
CA LEU A 72 -1.96 -17.70 -15.50
C LEU A 72 -3.44 -17.49 -15.87
N SER A 73 -4.28 -18.44 -15.47
CA SER A 73 -5.73 -18.23 -15.54
C SER A 73 -6.16 -17.18 -14.52
N ALA A 74 -7.22 -16.43 -14.83
CA ALA A 74 -7.78 -15.42 -13.91
C ALA A 74 -8.09 -16.00 -12.52
N ALA A 75 -8.61 -17.25 -12.47
CA ALA A 75 -8.90 -17.94 -11.21
C ALA A 75 -7.65 -18.22 -10.38
N LEU A 76 -6.51 -18.51 -11.02
CA LEU A 76 -5.26 -18.73 -10.30
C LEU A 76 -4.66 -17.40 -9.81
N MET A 77 -4.76 -16.35 -10.62
CA MET A 77 -4.35 -15.00 -10.20
C MET A 77 -5.10 -14.55 -8.94
N THR A 78 -6.42 -14.72 -8.87
CA THR A 78 -7.20 -14.40 -7.67
C THR A 78 -6.72 -15.17 -6.43
N ARG A 79 -6.35 -16.46 -6.58
CA ARG A 79 -5.81 -17.25 -5.47
C ARG A 79 -4.43 -16.79 -5.03
N VAL A 80 -3.58 -16.41 -5.98
CA VAL A 80 -2.25 -15.86 -5.66
C VAL A 80 -2.40 -14.55 -4.91
N THR A 81 -3.27 -13.64 -5.35
CA THR A 81 -3.49 -12.37 -4.66
C THR A 81 -4.05 -12.57 -3.27
N ASP A 82 -5.00 -13.49 -3.09
CA ASP A 82 -5.57 -13.84 -1.79
C ASP A 82 -4.50 -14.39 -0.83
N LEU A 83 -3.65 -15.31 -1.32
CA LEU A 83 -2.54 -15.85 -0.55
C LEU A 83 -1.51 -14.77 -0.19
N LEU A 84 -1.17 -13.88 -1.13
CA LEU A 84 -0.27 -12.75 -0.87
C LEU A 84 -0.83 -11.85 0.24
N ILE A 85 -2.11 -11.48 0.17
CA ILE A 85 -2.77 -10.68 1.20
C ILE A 85 -2.71 -11.39 2.56
N HIS A 86 -3.05 -12.69 2.60
CA HIS A 86 -2.96 -13.49 3.83
C HIS A 86 -1.54 -13.56 4.41
N THR A 87 -0.51 -13.68 3.56
CA THR A 87 0.88 -13.71 4.03
C THR A 87 1.36 -12.36 4.56
N LEU A 88 0.94 -11.26 3.95
CA LEU A 88 1.28 -9.90 4.39
C LEU A 88 0.58 -9.53 5.71
N LEU A 89 -0.65 -10.02 5.92
CA LEU A 89 -1.38 -9.88 7.18
C LEU A 89 -0.87 -10.85 8.27
N GLY A 90 -0.15 -11.90 7.88
CA GLY A 90 0.52 -12.80 8.80
C GLY A 90 1.69 -12.11 9.50
N LYS A 91 1.64 -12.00 10.83
CA LYS A 91 2.65 -11.35 11.70
C LYS A 91 4.10 -11.85 11.55
N ASN A 92 4.35 -12.89 10.75
CA ASN A 92 5.62 -13.60 10.68
C ASN A 92 6.47 -13.26 9.44
N TYR A 93 5.96 -12.50 8.47
CA TYR A 93 6.68 -12.28 7.20
C TYR A 93 7.92 -11.38 7.31
N LEU A 94 7.94 -10.44 8.27
CA LEU A 94 9.07 -9.53 8.51
C LEU A 94 10.04 -10.01 9.60
N SER A 95 9.86 -11.25 10.11
CA SER A 95 10.64 -11.82 11.21
C SER A 95 11.77 -12.77 10.74
N GLY A 96 12.10 -12.75 9.45
CA GLY A 96 13.21 -13.53 8.86
C GLY A 96 14.55 -12.83 8.96
#